data_AF-A0A453JI10-F1
#
_entry.id   AF-A0A453JI10-F1
#
_cell.length_a   1.000
_cell.length_b   1.000
_cell.length_c   1.000
_cell.angle_alpha   90.00
_cell.angle_beta   90.00
_cell.angle_gamma   90.00
#
_symmetry.space_group_name_H-M   'P 1'
#
loop_
_entity.id
_entity.type
_entity.pdbx_description
1 polymer ?
#
loop_
_entity_poly.entity_id
_entity_poly.type
_entity_poly.pdbx_seq_one_letter_code
_entity_poly.pdbx_strand_id
1 'polypeptide(L)'
;LQDLVIEVQRTLCSTAMEFTGNLDEDNELESLIDSQLVALRKVFRIPHKPLDESHGPASKKLLTLFRSGKLGPFILDDLPDQQ
;
A
#
# COMPACT_ATOMS: atom_id res chain seq x y z
N LEU A 1 -16.88 -5.25 1.07
CA LEU A 1 -15.90 -4.65 2.01
C LEU A 1 -14.75 -5.60 2.26
N GLN A 2 -15.01 -6.86 2.62
CA GLN A 2 -13.98 -7.90 2.73
C GLN A 2 -13.20 -8.08 1.41
N ASP A 3 -13.88 -8.13 0.26
CA ASP A 3 -13.19 -8.28 -1.04
C ASP A 3 -12.19 -7.15 -1.33
N LEU A 4 -12.56 -5.91 -1.00
CA LEU A 4 -11.69 -4.75 -1.15
C LEU A 4 -10.46 -4.84 -0.25
N VAL A 5 -10.64 -5.29 1.01
CA VAL A 5 -9.53 -5.45 1.94
C VAL A 5 -8.55 -6.52 1.45
N ILE A 6 -9.08 -7.67 0.98
CA ILE A 6 -8.27 -8.75 0.40
C ILE A 6 -7.50 -8.24 -0.82
N GLU A 7 -8.13 -7.44 -1.66
CA GLU A 7 -7.49 -6.86 -2.84
C GLU A 7 -6.38 -5.87 -2.47
N VAL A 8 -6.61 -5.01 -1.47
CA VAL A 8 -5.57 -4.10 -0.93
C VAL A 8 -4.38 -4.89 -0.37
N GLN A 9 -4.63 -5.92 0.44
CA GLN A 9 -3.57 -6.78 1.02
C GLN A 9 -2.78 -7.51 -0.07
N ARG A 10 -3.47 -8.09 -1.05
CA ARG A 10 -2.82 -8.75 -2.20
C ARG A 10 -1.97 -7.77 -2.99
N THR A 11 -2.48 -6.58 -3.29
CA THR A 11 -1.72 -5.56 -4.01
C THR A 11 -0.45 -5.16 -3.26
N LEU A 12 -0.55 -4.90 -1.95
CA LEU A 12 0.61 -4.55 -1.12
C LEU A 12 1.63 -5.70 -1.05
N CYS A 13 1.17 -6.93 -0.86
CA CYS A 13 2.03 -8.10 -0.80
C CYS A 13 2.71 -8.39 -2.15
N SER A 14 1.95 -8.43 -3.24
CA SER A 14 2.51 -8.70 -4.57
C SER A 14 3.53 -7.64 -4.99
N THR A 15 3.23 -6.35 -4.81
CA THR A 15 4.18 -5.28 -5.14
C THR A 15 5.44 -5.32 -4.27
N ALA A 16 5.32 -5.68 -2.99
CA ALA A 16 6.48 -5.86 -2.12
C ALA A 16 7.33 -7.09 -2.52
N MET A 17 6.70 -8.20 -2.90
CA MET A 17 7.39 -9.41 -3.37
C MET A 17 8.06 -9.22 -4.74
N GLU A 18 7.47 -8.41 -5.62
CA GLU A 18 8.01 -8.08 -6.95
C GLU A 18 9.12 -7.03 -6.88
N PHE A 19 9.24 -6.32 -5.75
CA PHE A 19 10.25 -5.30 -5.56
C PHE A 19 11.62 -5.93 -5.32
N THR A 20 12.58 -5.59 -6.18
CA THR A 20 13.96 -6.09 -6.11
C THR A 20 14.95 -5.03 -5.61
N GLY A 21 14.46 -3.89 -5.13
CA GLY A 21 15.28 -2.82 -4.58
C GLY A 21 15.61 -3.01 -3.10
N ASN A 22 16.48 -2.15 -2.62
CA ASN A 22 16.96 -2.09 -1.25
C ASN A 22 16.04 -1.22 -0.39
N LEU A 23 15.40 -1.82 0.63
CA LEU A 23 14.53 -1.10 1.55
C LEU A 23 15.29 -0.19 2.52
N ASP A 24 16.60 -0.38 2.68
CA ASP A 24 17.47 0.52 3.48
C ASP A 24 17.86 1.80 2.71
N GLU A 25 17.57 1.87 1.41
CA GLU A 25 17.79 3.06 0.59
C GLU A 25 16.50 3.87 0.46
N ASP A 26 16.47 5.06 1.08
CA ASP A 26 15.29 5.94 1.13
C ASP A 26 14.64 6.17 -0.24
N ASN A 27 15.44 6.38 -1.29
CA ASN A 27 14.91 6.63 -2.65
C ASN A 27 14.23 5.39 -3.24
N GLU A 28 14.77 4.20 -2.97
CA GLU A 28 14.21 2.95 -3.46
C GLU A 28 12.96 2.56 -2.66
N LEU A 29 12.98 2.79 -1.35
CA LEU A 29 11.79 2.69 -0.50
C LEU A 29 10.68 3.66 -0.94
N GLU A 30 11.01 4.92 -1.23
CA GLU A 30 10.06 5.90 -1.76
C GLU A 30 9.47 5.42 -3.09
N SER A 31 10.28 4.85 -3.97
CA SER A 31 9.82 4.26 -5.24
C SER A 31 8.85 3.10 -5.04
N LEU A 32 9.09 2.22 -4.05
CA LEU A 32 8.16 1.15 -3.69
C LEU A 32 6.83 1.72 -3.18
N ILE A 33 6.87 2.72 -2.29
CA ILE A 33 5.68 3.37 -1.74
C ILE A 33 4.85 4.00 -2.87
N ASP A 34 5.47 4.73 -3.78
CA ASP A 34 4.80 5.33 -4.94
C ASP A 34 4.15 4.27 -5.83
N SER A 35 4.89 3.21 -6.16
CA SER A 35 4.37 2.08 -6.95
C SER A 35 3.14 1.44 -6.28
N GLN A 36 3.20 1.22 -4.96
CA GLN A 36 2.09 0.70 -4.18
C GLN A 36 0.88 1.63 -4.22
N LEU A 37 1.09 2.95 -4.08
CA LEU A 37 0.00 3.92 -4.12
C LEU A 37 -0.63 4.05 -5.51
N VAL A 38 0.16 3.92 -6.58
CA VAL A 38 -0.35 3.81 -7.97
C VAL A 38 -1.22 2.57 -8.12
N ALA A 39 -0.76 1.41 -7.65
CA ALA A 39 -1.51 0.16 -7.75
C ALA A 39 -2.82 0.23 -6.94
N LEU A 40 -2.76 0.74 -5.72
CA LEU A 40 -3.93 0.94 -4.85
C LEU A 40 -4.94 1.93 -5.42
N ARG A 41 -4.52 2.90 -6.23
CA ARG A 41 -5.44 3.81 -6.92
C ARG A 41 -6.47 3.05 -7.77
N LYS A 42 -6.02 1.97 -8.43
CA LYS A 42 -6.87 1.07 -9.23
C LYS A 42 -7.83 0.28 -8.34
N VAL A 43 -7.31 -0.32 -7.26
CA VAL A 43 -8.11 -1.08 -6.28
C VAL A 43 -9.22 -0.22 -5.66
N PHE A 44 -8.88 1.03 -5.31
CA PHE A 44 -9.84 1.98 -4.75
C PHE A 44 -10.77 2.62 -5.79
N ARG A 45 -10.60 2.30 -7.08
CA ARG A 45 -11.37 2.88 -8.19
C ARG A 45 -11.35 4.41 -8.18
N ILE A 46 -10.21 5.00 -7.83
CA ILE A 46 -10.05 6.45 -7.81
C ILE A 46 -9.79 6.90 -9.25
N PRO A 47 -10.65 7.76 -9.84
CA PRO A 47 -10.45 8.24 -11.20
C PRO A 47 -9.12 8.98 -11.33
N HIS A 48 -8.39 8.71 -12.41
CA HIS A 48 -7.17 9.44 -12.75
C HIS A 48 -7.57 10.82 -13.28
N LYS A 49 -7.28 11.88 -12.51
CA LYS A 49 -7.45 13.25 -13.01
C LYS A 49 -6.10 13.71 -13.55
N PRO A 50 -6.04 14.35 -14.73
CA PRO A 50 -4.77 14.78 -15.34
C PRO A 50 -3.95 15.74 -14.47
N LEU A 51 -4.59 16.39 -13.48
CA LEU A 51 -3.97 17.34 -12.56
C LEU A 51 -3.73 16.76 -11.15
N ASP A 52 -4.04 15.48 -10.94
CA ASP A 52 -3.94 14.81 -9.65
C ASP A 52 -2.81 13.79 -9.71
N GLU A 53 -1.59 14.31 -9.83
CA GLU A 53 -0.35 13.55 -9.68
C GLU A 53 -0.12 13.13 -8.22
N SER A 54 -0.93 13.64 -7.29
CA SER A 54 -0.80 13.31 -5.88
C SER A 54 -1.37 11.92 -5.57
N HIS A 55 -0.60 11.12 -4.83
CA HIS A 55 -1.08 9.87 -4.23
C HIS A 55 -2.08 10.11 -3.08
N GLY A 56 -2.35 11.37 -2.73
CA GLY A 56 -3.17 11.79 -1.58
C GLY A 56 -4.51 11.07 -1.41
N PRO A 57 -5.31 10.87 -2.47
CA PRO A 57 -6.57 10.12 -2.36
C PRO A 57 -6.39 8.63 -2.01
N ALA A 58 -5.37 7.98 -2.58
CA ALA A 58 -5.07 6.58 -2.30
C ALA A 58 -4.49 6.43 -0.88
N SER A 59 -3.55 7.30 -0.50
CA SER A 59 -2.95 7.34 0.85
C SER A 59 -4.02 7.54 1.94
N LYS A 60 -4.96 8.48 1.73
CA LYS A 60 -6.07 8.73 2.68
C LYS A 60 -6.98 7.51 2.85
N LYS A 61 -7.29 6.79 1.77
CA LYS A 61 -8.11 5.57 1.85
C LYS A 61 -7.37 4.43 2.56
N LEU A 62 -6.10 4.21 2.22
CA LEU A 62 -5.27 3.22 2.89
C LEU A 62 -5.18 3.52 4.40
N LEU A 63 -4.87 4.77 4.76
CA LEU A 63 -4.81 5.22 6.15
C LEU A 63 -6.13 5.04 6.89
N THR A 64 -7.26 5.25 6.21
CA THR A 64 -8.59 5.01 6.80
C THR A 64 -8.81 3.52 7.10
N LEU A 65 -8.43 2.62 6.19
CA LEU A 65 -8.54 1.17 6.42
C LEU A 65 -7.66 0.72 7.59
N PHE A 66 -6.44 1.23 7.66
CA PHE A 66 -5.51 0.97 8.77
C PHE A 66 -6.09 1.44 10.12
N ARG A 67 -6.46 2.72 10.22
CA ARG A 67 -6.96 3.31 11.48
C ARG A 67 -8.30 2.74 11.95
N SER A 68 -9.10 2.20 11.03
CA SER A 68 -10.36 1.53 11.39
C SER A 68 -10.20 0.03 11.67
N GLY A 69 -8.96 -0.49 11.69
CA GLY A 69 -8.66 -1.89 11.95
C GLY A 69 -9.11 -2.83 10.83
N LYS A 70 -9.54 -2.30 9.67
CA LYS A 70 -10.10 -3.10 8.57
C LYS A 70 -9.05 -3.89 7.80
N LEU A 71 -7.78 -3.52 7.90
CA LEU A 71 -6.67 -4.32 7.37
C LEU A 71 -6.34 -5.53 8.26
N GLY A 72 -6.90 -5.62 9.47
CA GLY A 72 -6.59 -6.69 10.41
C GLY A 72 -5.11 -6.66 10.84
N PRO A 73 -4.52 -7.81 11.25
CA PRO A 73 -3.12 -7.91 11.62
C PRO A 73 -2.18 -7.91 10.40
N PHE A 74 -2.63 -7.37 9.26
CA PHE A 74 -1.80 -7.27 8.06
C PHE A 74 -0.74 -6.20 8.28
N ILE A 75 0.44 -6.67 8.64
CA ILE A 75 1.69 -5.92 8.71
C ILE A 75 2.66 -6.59 7.74
N LEU A 76 3.40 -5.79 6.98
CA LEU A 76 4.51 -6.25 6.15
C LEU A 76 5.84 -6.22 6.89
N ASP A 77 5.84 -5.68 8.12
CA ASP A 77 7.01 -5.68 8.99
C ASP A 77 7.21 -7.07 9.58
N ASP A 78 8.46 -7.54 9.57
CA ASP A 78 8.88 -8.62 10.44
C ASP A 78 8.74 -8.11 11.89
N LEU A 79 7.76 -8.65 12.62
CA LEU A 79 7.78 -8.50 14.06
C LEU A 79 9.02 -9.25 14.56
N PRO A 80 9.88 -8.62 15.38
CA PRO A 80 10.92 -9.39 16.05
C PRO A 80 10.23 -10.54 16.77
N ASP A 81 10.69 -11.77 16.53
CA ASP A 81 10.21 -12.94 17.25
C ASP A 81 10.16 -12.57 18.74
N GLN A 82 8.98 -12.71 19.33
CA GLN A 82 8.74 -12.35 20.72
C GLN A 82 9.58 -13.31 21.58
N GLN A 83 10.80 -12.88 21.91
CA GLN A 83 11.75 -13.61 22.77
C GLN A 83 11.21 -13.84 24.17
#